data_AF-A0A319DH94-F1
#
_entry.id   AF-A0A319DH94-F1
#
_cell.length_a   1.000
_cell.length_b   1.000
_cell.length_c   1.000
_cell.angle_alpha   90.00
_cell.angle_beta   90.00
_cell.angle_gamma   90.00
#
_symmetry.space_group_name_H-M   'P 1'
#
loop_
_entity.id
_entity.type
_entity.pdbx_description
1 polymer ?
#
loop_
_entity_poly.entity_id
_entity_poly.type
_entity_poly.pdbx_seq_one_letter_code
_entity_poly.pdbx_strand_id
1 'polypeptide(L)'
;MTNLGITGLPHLVNALICASVFSAGNTYFYAATRGLYGLAIEGRAPAFLKQCTKRGVPIWCILVTALFPCLSFLAMSKGSDVDLNWFIDLVTAGSVINFVVMLITYLCFYRRACKAQNIDRHTFPYYGWGQPYVAWIALVIESLIQFFFGYSSFMPPDVATFFSCYTMLILAPILFVFWKVFKKTKFVKPHEIDLVWDRPYVDASEASFTAPPVG
;
A
#
# COMPACT_ATOMS: atom_id res chain seq x y z
N MET A 1 -7.10 -33.84 -7.73
CA MET A 1 -7.19 -33.86 -9.21
C MET A 1 -6.66 -35.16 -9.83
N THR A 2 -5.80 -35.91 -9.14
CA THR A 2 -5.46 -37.31 -9.49
C THR A 2 -6.66 -38.27 -9.44
N ASN A 3 -7.68 -37.96 -8.62
CA ASN A 3 -8.88 -38.81 -8.45
C ASN A 3 -9.83 -38.83 -9.66
N LEU A 4 -9.68 -37.91 -10.64
CA LEU A 4 -10.62 -37.77 -11.78
C LEU A 4 -10.08 -38.36 -13.10
N GLY A 5 -8.85 -38.88 -13.13
CA GLY A 5 -8.27 -39.51 -14.33
C GLY A 5 -8.01 -38.59 -15.53
N ILE A 6 -8.27 -37.28 -15.41
CA ILE A 6 -8.07 -36.31 -16.51
C ILE A 6 -6.59 -35.93 -16.58
N THR A 7 -5.88 -36.47 -17.58
CA THR A 7 -4.52 -36.09 -17.93
C THR A 7 -4.50 -34.70 -18.60
N GLY A 8 -3.66 -33.78 -18.12
CA GLY A 8 -3.46 -32.44 -18.71
C GLY A 8 -4.07 -31.27 -17.93
N LEU A 9 -5.21 -31.47 -17.25
CA LEU A 9 -5.86 -30.42 -16.45
C LEU A 9 -4.96 -29.84 -15.34
N PRO A 10 -4.16 -30.64 -14.60
CA PRO A 10 -3.23 -30.10 -13.60
C PRO A 10 -2.17 -29.17 -14.21
N HIS A 11 -1.68 -29.46 -15.42
CA HIS A 11 -0.68 -28.62 -16.10
C HIS A 11 -1.28 -27.29 -16.55
N LEU A 12 -2.52 -27.30 -17.05
CA LEU A 12 -3.24 -26.07 -17.42
C LEU A 12 -3.47 -25.19 -16.18
N VAL A 13 -3.95 -25.77 -15.07
CA VAL A 13 -4.17 -25.02 -13.82
C VAL A 13 -2.87 -24.43 -13.30
N ASN A 14 -1.77 -25.20 -13.29
CA ASN A 14 -0.47 -24.68 -12.89
C ASN A 14 0.01 -23.55 -13.81
N ALA A 15 -0.17 -23.67 -15.13
CA ALA A 15 0.20 -22.62 -16.07
C ALA A 15 -0.60 -21.32 -15.83
N LEU A 16 -1.91 -21.45 -15.56
CA LEU A 16 -2.77 -20.32 -15.23
C LEU A 16 -2.34 -19.65 -13.91
N ILE A 17 -2.05 -20.43 -12.86
CA ILE A 17 -1.54 -19.92 -11.59
C ILE A 17 -0.23 -19.15 -11.81
N CYS A 18 0.71 -19.72 -12.57
CA CYS A 18 1.98 -19.06 -12.88
C CYS A 18 1.77 -17.74 -13.64
N ALA A 19 0.88 -17.71 -14.63
CA ALA A 19 0.56 -16.49 -15.38
C ALA A 19 -0.08 -15.42 -14.48
N SER A 20 -0.99 -15.81 -13.60
CA SER A 20 -1.63 -14.90 -12.64
C SER A 20 -0.64 -14.33 -11.63
N VAL A 21 0.24 -15.16 -11.06
CA VAL A 21 1.28 -14.72 -10.11
C VAL A 21 2.28 -13.79 -10.80
N PHE A 22 2.69 -14.09 -12.04
CA PHE A 22 3.59 -13.23 -12.81
C PHE A 22 2.97 -11.86 -13.10
N SER A 23 1.70 -11.84 -13.51
CA SER A 23 0.96 -10.60 -13.77
C SER A 23 0.80 -9.75 -12.50
N ALA A 24 0.37 -10.37 -11.39
CA ALA A 24 0.26 -9.69 -10.10
C ALA A 24 1.62 -9.15 -9.62
N GLY A 25 2.69 -9.95 -9.73
CA GLY A 25 4.05 -9.57 -9.38
C GLY A 25 4.56 -8.37 -10.15
N ASN A 26 4.29 -8.30 -11.46
CA ASN A 26 4.67 -7.13 -12.28
C ASN A 26 3.94 -5.86 -11.83
N THR A 27 2.65 -5.95 -11.51
CA THR A 27 1.86 -4.81 -10.99
C THR A 27 2.41 -4.31 -9.65
N TYR A 28 2.68 -5.22 -8.71
CA TYR A 28 3.25 -4.84 -7.41
C TYR A 28 4.66 -4.25 -7.55
N PHE A 29 5.49 -4.81 -8.42
CA PHE A 29 6.84 -4.30 -8.70
C PHE A 29 6.81 -2.87 -9.27
N TYR A 30 5.90 -2.64 -10.22
CA TYR A 30 5.68 -1.31 -10.80
C TYR A 30 5.18 -0.32 -9.75
N ALA A 31 4.17 -0.69 -8.96
CA ALA A 31 3.60 0.15 -7.92
C ALA A 31 4.64 0.53 -6.84
N ALA A 32 5.45 -0.44 -6.39
CA ALA A 32 6.50 -0.21 -5.40
C ALA A 32 7.59 0.75 -5.93
N THR A 33 8.04 0.54 -7.18
CA THR A 33 9.02 1.41 -7.84
C THR A 33 8.52 2.85 -7.94
N ARG A 34 7.27 3.05 -8.36
CA ARG A 34 6.66 4.38 -8.53
C ARG A 34 6.33 5.03 -7.18
N GLY A 35 5.91 4.26 -6.20
CA GLY A 35 5.72 4.74 -4.83
C GLY A 35 7.02 5.26 -4.23
N LEU A 36 8.12 4.51 -4.37
CA LEU A 36 9.44 4.93 -3.91
C LEU A 36 9.95 6.17 -4.65
N TYR A 37 9.72 6.25 -5.96
CA TYR A 37 10.03 7.44 -6.76
C TYR A 37 9.24 8.68 -6.33
N GLY A 38 7.93 8.52 -6.03
CA GLY A 38 7.10 9.61 -5.51
C GLY A 38 7.60 10.12 -4.15
N LEU A 39 7.93 9.21 -3.23
CA LEU A 39 8.56 9.56 -1.95
C LEU A 39 9.90 10.28 -2.15
N ALA A 40 10.69 9.87 -3.16
CA ALA A 40 11.91 10.56 -3.49
C ALA A 40 11.62 11.99 -3.92
N ILE A 41 10.73 12.22 -4.91
CA ILE A 41 10.34 13.55 -5.42
C ILE A 41 9.97 14.50 -4.27
N GLU A 42 9.11 14.06 -3.35
CA GLU A 42 8.66 14.81 -2.17
C GLU A 42 9.77 15.08 -1.12
N GLY A 43 10.99 14.58 -1.34
CA GLY A 43 12.12 14.72 -0.41
C GLY A 43 12.01 13.83 0.83
N ARG A 44 11.12 12.82 0.78
CA ARG A 44 10.93 11.82 1.84
C ARG A 44 11.87 10.63 1.71
N ALA A 45 12.45 10.40 0.53
CA ALA A 45 13.48 9.40 0.29
C ALA A 45 14.79 10.05 -0.22
N PRO A 46 15.93 9.33 -0.18
CA PRO A 46 17.23 9.85 -0.66
C PRO A 46 17.17 10.42 -2.08
N ALA A 47 17.85 11.55 -2.30
CA ALA A 47 17.78 12.29 -3.57
C ALA A 47 18.27 11.50 -4.79
N PHE A 48 19.17 10.52 -4.62
CA PHE A 48 19.65 9.69 -5.73
C PHE A 48 18.53 8.85 -6.37
N LEU A 49 17.47 8.52 -5.63
CA LEU A 49 16.31 7.78 -6.13
C LEU A 49 15.46 8.59 -7.12
N LYS A 50 15.65 9.92 -7.17
CA LYS A 50 14.97 10.79 -8.15
C LYS A 50 15.55 10.65 -9.56
N GLN A 51 16.73 10.05 -9.72
CA GLN A 51 17.40 10.00 -11.01
C GLN A 51 16.68 9.05 -11.98
N CYS A 52 16.22 9.61 -13.08
CA CYS A 52 15.56 8.89 -14.17
C CYS A 52 16.46 8.78 -15.40
N THR A 53 16.23 7.73 -16.19
CA THR A 53 16.81 7.61 -17.54
C THR A 53 16.20 8.63 -18.50
N LYS A 54 16.80 8.75 -19.69
CA LYS A 54 16.24 9.55 -20.81
C LYS A 54 14.80 9.17 -21.20
N ARG A 55 14.36 7.96 -20.86
CA ARG A 55 12.99 7.46 -21.10
C ARG A 55 12.06 7.63 -19.88
N GLY A 56 12.49 8.34 -18.82
CA GLY A 56 11.69 8.57 -17.62
C GLY A 56 11.63 7.40 -16.63
N VAL A 57 12.48 6.38 -16.81
CA VAL A 57 12.49 5.19 -15.93
C VAL A 57 13.45 5.39 -14.75
N PRO A 58 12.99 5.30 -13.48
CA PRO A 58 13.83 5.48 -12.29
C PRO A 58 14.62 4.21 -11.96
N ILE A 59 15.83 4.07 -12.51
CA ILE A 59 16.66 2.85 -12.37
C ILE A 59 16.98 2.54 -10.91
N TRP A 60 17.36 3.53 -10.11
CA TRP A 60 17.73 3.27 -8.71
C TRP A 60 16.55 2.74 -7.88
N CYS A 61 15.34 3.24 -8.12
CA CYS A 61 14.14 2.70 -7.49
C CYS A 61 13.88 1.25 -7.92
N ILE A 62 14.10 0.92 -9.20
CA ILE A 62 13.97 -0.46 -9.70
C ILE A 62 14.97 -1.38 -9.03
N LEU A 63 16.24 -0.98 -8.94
CA LEU A 63 17.29 -1.79 -8.32
C LEU A 63 16.98 -2.06 -6.85
N VAL A 64 16.59 -1.03 -6.09
CA VAL A 64 16.20 -1.19 -4.67
C VAL A 64 15.00 -2.11 -4.53
N THR A 65 13.97 -1.93 -5.37
CA THR A 65 12.76 -2.76 -5.34
C THR A 65 13.06 -4.21 -5.73
N ALA A 66 14.01 -4.45 -6.64
CA ALA A 66 14.42 -5.79 -7.09
C ALA A 66 15.14 -6.61 -6.01
N LEU A 67 15.70 -5.97 -4.98
CA LEU A 67 16.34 -6.69 -3.88
C LEU A 67 15.34 -7.45 -3.00
N PHE A 68 14.10 -6.95 -2.84
CA PHE A 68 13.11 -7.57 -1.96
C PHE A 68 12.56 -8.91 -2.50
N PRO A 69 12.21 -9.04 -3.79
CA PRO A 69 11.85 -10.34 -4.37
C PRO A 69 12.95 -11.40 -4.23
N CYS A 70 14.23 -11.03 -4.16
CA CYS A 70 15.32 -11.99 -3.92
C CYS A 70 15.19 -12.69 -2.56
N LEU A 71 14.47 -12.13 -1.59
CA LEU A 71 14.17 -12.81 -0.32
C LEU A 71 13.31 -14.05 -0.52
N SER A 72 12.57 -14.16 -1.62
CA SER A 72 11.83 -15.39 -1.95
C SER A 72 12.73 -16.61 -2.17
N PHE A 73 14.02 -16.42 -2.48
CA PHE A 73 14.97 -17.53 -2.57
C PHE A 73 15.22 -18.24 -1.22
N LEU A 74 14.85 -17.62 -0.10
CA LEU A 74 14.86 -18.28 1.20
C LEU A 74 13.97 -19.52 1.19
N ALA A 75 12.88 -19.52 0.40
CA ALA A 75 11.96 -20.65 0.19
C ALA A 75 12.61 -21.93 -0.35
N MET A 76 13.85 -21.86 -0.84
CA MET A 76 14.55 -23.01 -1.43
C MET A 76 15.42 -23.77 -0.42
N SER A 77 15.59 -23.26 0.80
CA SER A 77 16.41 -23.89 1.85
C SER A 77 15.62 -24.88 2.71
N LYS A 78 16.26 -25.90 3.28
CA LYS A 78 15.59 -26.86 4.18
C LYS A 78 15.19 -26.14 5.48
N GLY A 79 13.89 -25.98 5.74
CA GLY A 79 13.33 -25.25 6.89
C GLY A 79 12.66 -23.90 6.54
N SER A 80 12.64 -23.55 5.25
CA SER A 80 12.23 -22.22 4.75
C SER A 80 10.75 -21.87 4.84
N ASP A 81 9.87 -22.86 5.01
CA ASP A 81 8.43 -22.61 5.03
C ASP A 81 8.05 -21.73 6.23
N VAL A 82 8.73 -21.87 7.36
CA VAL A 82 8.49 -21.03 8.54
C VAL A 82 8.97 -19.60 8.29
N ASP A 83 10.15 -19.44 7.68
CA ASP A 83 10.76 -18.12 7.43
C ASP A 83 9.97 -17.32 6.38
N LEU A 84 9.45 -17.97 5.35
CA LEU A 84 8.65 -17.30 4.32
C LEU A 84 7.27 -16.89 4.86
N ASN A 85 6.62 -17.74 5.65
CA ASN A 85 5.34 -17.40 6.28
C ASN A 85 5.49 -16.20 7.23
N TRP A 86 6.61 -16.08 7.94
CA TRP A 86 6.92 -14.90 8.76
C TRP A 86 6.91 -13.60 7.94
N PHE A 87 7.49 -13.60 6.74
CA PHE A 87 7.45 -12.44 5.83
C PHE A 87 6.03 -12.17 5.30
N ILE A 88 5.25 -13.21 4.99
CA ILE A 88 3.86 -13.05 4.55
C ILE A 88 3.04 -12.39 5.66
N ASP A 89 3.16 -12.85 6.90
CA ASP A 89 2.43 -12.29 8.04
C ASP A 89 2.78 -10.81 8.24
N LEU A 90 4.08 -10.48 8.15
CA LEU A 90 4.58 -9.12 8.27
C LEU A 90 4.05 -8.20 7.16
N VAL A 91 4.04 -8.65 5.89
CA VAL A 91 3.50 -7.87 4.76
C VAL A 91 1.99 -7.70 4.88
N THR A 92 1.28 -8.74 5.33
CA THR A 92 -0.17 -8.71 5.52
C THR A 92 -0.55 -7.72 6.61
N ALA A 93 0.08 -7.79 7.77
CA ALA A 93 -0.10 -6.84 8.87
C ALA A 93 0.23 -5.40 8.44
N GLY A 94 1.31 -5.20 7.68
CA GLY A 94 1.67 -3.90 7.12
C GLY A 94 0.63 -3.34 6.15
N SER A 95 0.01 -4.21 5.33
CA SER A 95 -1.01 -3.82 4.36
C SER A 95 -2.30 -3.37 5.04
N VAL A 96 -2.74 -4.07 6.10
CA VAL A 96 -3.90 -3.67 6.90
C VAL A 96 -3.67 -2.31 7.56
N ILE A 97 -2.48 -2.09 8.14
CA ILE A 97 -2.12 -0.78 8.70
C ILE A 97 -2.14 0.33 7.63
N ASN A 98 -1.71 0.02 6.40
CA ASN A 98 -1.78 0.97 5.29
C ASN A 98 -3.24 1.40 5.02
N PHE A 99 -4.19 0.46 4.98
CA PHE A 99 -5.62 0.78 4.85
C PHE A 99 -6.15 1.63 6.01
N VAL A 100 -5.77 1.31 7.25
CA VAL A 100 -6.12 2.13 8.43
C VAL A 100 -5.62 3.56 8.29
N VAL A 101 -4.36 3.76 7.88
CA VAL A 101 -3.77 5.09 7.68
C VAL A 101 -4.46 5.85 6.54
N MET A 102 -4.81 5.17 5.44
CA MET A 102 -5.56 5.76 4.33
C MET A 102 -6.94 6.23 4.80
N LEU A 103 -7.67 5.42 5.57
CA LEU A 103 -8.98 5.77 6.12
C LEU A 103 -8.92 6.95 7.09
N ILE A 104 -7.93 6.99 7.98
CA ILE A 104 -7.70 8.12 8.89
C ILE A 104 -7.40 9.39 8.10
N THR A 105 -6.54 9.30 7.08
CA THR A 105 -6.18 10.44 6.20
C THR A 105 -7.41 10.95 5.46
N TYR A 106 -8.25 10.06 4.95
CA TYR A 106 -9.50 10.40 4.30
C TYR A 106 -10.50 11.07 5.24
N LEU A 107 -10.69 10.55 6.46
CA LEU A 107 -11.56 11.17 7.46
C LEU A 107 -11.05 12.55 7.88
N CYS A 108 -9.72 12.71 7.96
CA CYS A 108 -9.07 14.00 8.17
C CYS A 108 -9.39 14.96 7.01
N PHE A 109 -9.19 14.55 5.76
CA PHE A 109 -9.54 15.34 4.57
C PHE A 109 -11.02 15.76 4.58
N TYR A 110 -11.93 14.80 4.77
CA TYR A 110 -13.37 15.04 4.78
C TYR A 110 -13.79 16.01 5.89
N ARG A 111 -13.34 15.78 7.12
CA ARG A 111 -13.82 16.54 8.30
C ARG A 111 -13.06 17.83 8.54
N ARG A 112 -11.76 17.86 8.28
CA ARG A 112 -10.91 19.03 8.56
C ARG A 112 -10.78 19.93 7.34
N ALA A 113 -10.58 19.38 6.14
CA ALA A 113 -10.32 20.21 4.97
C ALA A 113 -11.64 20.67 4.31
N CYS A 114 -12.52 19.75 3.90
CA CYS A 114 -13.76 20.11 3.20
C CYS A 114 -14.75 20.91 4.06
N LYS A 115 -14.96 20.48 5.32
CA LYS A 115 -15.89 21.18 6.22
C LYS A 115 -15.38 22.53 6.71
N ALA A 116 -14.06 22.70 6.92
CA ALA A 116 -13.53 23.98 7.36
C ALA A 116 -13.50 25.03 6.23
N GLN A 117 -13.39 24.58 4.97
CA GLN A 117 -13.33 25.45 3.80
C GLN A 117 -14.69 25.59 3.09
N ASN A 118 -15.77 25.01 3.63
CA ASN A 118 -17.10 24.99 3.02
C ASN A 118 -17.11 24.53 1.55
N ILE A 119 -16.24 23.58 1.20
CA ILE A 119 -16.20 23.02 -0.16
C ILE A 119 -17.22 21.88 -0.24
N ASP A 120 -18.17 22.00 -1.17
CA ASP A 120 -19.12 20.93 -1.46
C ASP A 120 -18.40 19.77 -2.16
N ARG A 121 -18.63 18.54 -1.68
CA ARG A 121 -18.00 17.34 -2.21
C ARG A 121 -18.52 16.91 -3.56
N HIS A 122 -19.73 17.34 -3.92
CA HIS A 122 -20.26 17.09 -5.26
C HIS A 122 -19.51 17.88 -6.35
N THR A 123 -18.64 18.83 -5.96
CA THR A 123 -17.75 19.50 -6.91
C THR A 123 -16.60 18.59 -7.36
N PHE A 124 -16.23 17.56 -6.59
CA PHE A 124 -15.13 16.68 -6.97
C PHE A 124 -15.56 15.73 -8.10
N PRO A 125 -14.68 15.46 -9.10
CA PRO A 125 -14.98 14.54 -10.20
C PRO A 125 -15.43 13.16 -9.73
N TYR A 126 -14.88 12.69 -8.61
CA TYR A 126 -15.25 11.42 -7.97
C TYR A 126 -15.67 11.65 -6.52
N TYR A 127 -16.91 11.26 -6.19
CA TYR A 127 -17.40 11.24 -4.82
C TYR A 127 -18.02 9.87 -4.48
N GLY A 128 -17.61 9.30 -3.36
CA GLY A 128 -18.16 8.04 -2.85
C GLY A 128 -19.52 8.24 -2.17
N TRP A 129 -20.46 7.34 -2.44
CA TRP A 129 -21.75 7.26 -1.75
C TRP A 129 -21.57 6.87 -0.27
N GLY A 130 -22.43 7.41 0.61
CA GLY A 130 -22.45 7.06 2.04
C GLY A 130 -21.28 7.59 2.88
N GLN A 131 -20.42 8.42 2.30
CA GLN A 131 -19.27 9.00 2.98
C GLN A 131 -19.70 10.18 3.87
N PRO A 132 -19.29 10.25 5.16
CA PRO A 132 -18.14 9.58 5.76
C PRO A 132 -18.48 8.32 6.58
N TYR A 133 -19.76 7.91 6.66
CA TYR A 133 -20.17 6.78 7.49
C TYR A 133 -19.51 5.47 7.06
N VAL A 134 -19.42 5.25 5.74
CA VAL A 134 -18.72 4.10 5.17
C VAL A 134 -17.24 4.08 5.59
N ALA A 135 -16.55 5.22 5.58
CA ALA A 135 -15.15 5.30 6.03
C ALA A 135 -14.99 5.01 7.53
N TRP A 136 -15.95 5.42 8.38
CA TRP A 136 -15.93 5.06 9.80
C TRP A 136 -16.15 3.58 10.04
N ILE A 137 -17.11 2.97 9.34
CA ILE A 137 -17.37 1.52 9.45
C ILE A 137 -16.13 0.74 8.98
N ALA A 138 -15.55 1.10 7.83
CA ALA A 138 -14.33 0.48 7.33
C ALA A 138 -13.18 0.62 8.33
N LEU A 139 -13.01 1.79 8.95
CA LEU A 139 -11.95 2.01 9.94
C LEU A 139 -12.10 1.10 11.16
N VAL A 140 -13.33 0.93 11.66
CA VAL A 140 -13.61 0.03 12.78
C VAL A 140 -13.32 -1.41 12.39
N ILE A 141 -13.78 -1.86 11.22
CA ILE A 141 -13.57 -3.23 10.74
C ILE A 141 -12.07 -3.52 10.55
N GLU A 142 -11.33 -2.67 9.84
CA GLU A 142 -9.88 -2.84 9.63
C GLU A 142 -9.12 -2.84 10.96
N SER A 143 -9.51 -1.99 11.91
CA SER A 143 -8.90 -1.98 13.25
C SER A 143 -9.18 -3.28 14.02
N LEU A 144 -10.38 -3.85 13.90
CA LEU A 144 -10.71 -5.15 14.50
C LEU A 144 -9.93 -6.28 13.84
N ILE A 145 -9.85 -6.31 12.50
CA ILE A 145 -9.05 -7.29 11.76
C ILE A 145 -7.60 -7.23 12.23
N GLN A 146 -7.01 -6.04 12.34
CA GLN A 146 -5.65 -5.88 12.81
C GLN A 146 -5.44 -6.38 14.25
N PHE A 147 -6.42 -6.15 15.13
CA PHE A 147 -6.35 -6.60 16.51
C PHE A 147 -6.42 -8.14 16.62
N PHE A 148 -7.31 -8.76 15.85
CA PHE A 148 -7.50 -10.21 15.83
C PHE A 148 -6.55 -10.95 14.88
N PHE A 149 -5.75 -10.26 14.07
CA PHE A 149 -4.85 -10.88 13.09
C PHE A 149 -3.91 -11.90 13.73
N GLY A 150 -3.33 -11.58 14.89
CA GLY A 150 -2.44 -12.45 15.64
C GLY A 150 -3.13 -13.35 16.68
N TYR A 151 -4.43 -13.64 16.55
CA TYR A 151 -5.15 -14.40 17.59
C TYR A 151 -4.51 -15.78 17.88
N SER A 152 -3.93 -16.42 16.87
CA SER A 152 -3.24 -17.71 16.97
C SER A 152 -2.05 -17.68 17.92
N SER A 153 -1.44 -16.51 18.15
CA SER A 153 -0.34 -16.33 19.10
C SER A 153 -0.76 -16.52 20.55
N PHE A 154 -2.06 -16.40 20.89
CA PHE A 154 -2.52 -16.44 22.28
C PHE A 154 -2.93 -17.83 22.77
N MET A 155 -3.08 -18.84 21.89
CA MET A 155 -3.57 -20.18 22.24
C MET A 155 -2.93 -21.28 21.37
N PRO A 156 -1.79 -21.89 21.77
CA PRO A 156 -0.91 -21.64 22.92
C PRO A 156 -0.03 -20.39 22.75
N PRO A 157 0.52 -19.80 23.83
CA PRO A 157 1.36 -18.61 23.75
C PRO A 157 2.64 -18.88 22.95
N ASP A 158 2.68 -18.38 21.72
CA ASP A 158 3.86 -18.43 20.86
C ASP A 158 4.40 -17.02 20.59
N VAL A 159 5.63 -16.82 21.06
CA VAL A 159 6.36 -15.55 20.94
C VAL A 159 6.76 -15.29 19.50
N ALA A 160 7.07 -16.33 18.71
CA ALA A 160 7.47 -16.16 17.32
C ALA A 160 6.29 -15.57 16.51
N THR A 161 5.13 -16.22 16.56
CA THR A 161 3.91 -15.74 15.89
C THR A 161 3.46 -14.37 16.40
N PHE A 162 3.63 -14.07 17.69
CA PHE A 162 3.34 -12.74 18.24
C PHE A 162 4.12 -11.65 17.50
N PHE A 163 5.44 -11.83 17.40
CA PHE A 163 6.29 -10.86 16.71
C PHE A 163 6.02 -10.85 15.21
N SER A 164 5.78 -11.99 14.54
CA SER A 164 5.43 -12.01 13.12
C SER A 164 4.22 -11.11 12.80
N CYS A 165 3.14 -11.27 13.58
CA CYS A 165 1.88 -10.58 13.32
C CYS A 165 1.85 -9.13 13.82
N TYR A 166 2.49 -8.82 14.95
CA TYR A 166 2.40 -7.50 15.60
C TYR A 166 3.62 -6.59 15.37
N THR A 167 4.70 -7.06 14.76
CA THR A 167 5.89 -6.22 14.50
C THR A 167 5.54 -4.94 13.74
N MET A 168 4.73 -5.02 12.69
CA MET A 168 4.35 -3.84 11.91
C MET A 168 3.48 -2.86 12.70
N LEU A 169 2.67 -3.36 13.64
CA LEU A 169 1.84 -2.51 14.52
C LEU A 169 2.71 -1.68 15.47
N ILE A 170 3.84 -2.23 15.92
CA ILE A 170 4.81 -1.54 16.78
C ILE A 170 5.73 -0.64 15.94
N LEU A 171 6.20 -1.11 14.79
CA LEU A 171 7.15 -0.41 13.94
C LEU A 171 6.54 0.84 13.29
N ALA A 172 5.28 0.77 12.85
CA ALA A 172 4.60 1.89 12.21
C ALA A 172 4.59 3.20 13.05
N PRO A 173 4.15 3.20 14.33
CA PRO A 173 4.21 4.40 15.16
C PRO A 173 5.64 4.84 15.47
N ILE A 174 6.59 3.91 15.63
CA ILE A 174 8.01 4.25 15.84
C ILE A 174 8.56 5.01 14.62
N LEU A 175 8.35 4.48 13.41
CA LEU A 175 8.79 5.13 12.17
C LEU A 175 8.10 6.49 11.97
N PHE A 176 6.81 6.59 12.30
CA PHE A 176 6.08 7.85 12.24
C PHE A 176 6.66 8.90 13.20
N VAL A 177 6.90 8.53 14.46
CA VAL A 177 7.49 9.42 15.47
C VAL A 177 8.92 9.79 15.09
N PHE A 178 9.72 8.82 14.67
CA PHE A 178 11.10 9.03 14.20
C PHE A 178 11.12 10.06 13.05
N TRP A 179 10.29 9.85 12.02
CA TRP A 179 10.19 10.78 10.90
C TRP A 179 9.77 12.17 11.35
N LYS A 180 8.78 12.25 12.24
CA LYS A 180 8.25 13.51 12.76
C LYS A 180 9.26 14.28 13.59
N VAL A 181 10.06 13.60 14.41
CA VAL A 181 11.11 14.21 15.22
C VAL A 181 12.30 14.62 14.34
N PHE A 182 12.75 13.75 13.42
CA PHE A 182 13.91 14.01 12.58
C PHE A 182 13.65 15.10 11.53
N LYS A 183 12.51 15.06 10.85
CA LYS A 183 12.12 16.05 9.83
C LYS A 183 11.32 17.22 10.39
N LYS A 184 11.03 17.24 11.70
CA LYS A 184 10.28 18.29 12.40
C LYS A 184 8.98 18.67 11.66
N THR A 185 8.26 17.68 11.16
CA THR A 185 7.03 17.92 10.38
C THR A 185 5.91 18.41 11.30
N LYS A 186 5.20 19.45 10.86
CA LYS A 186 4.04 20.00 11.59
C LYS A 186 2.76 19.37 11.06
N PHE A 187 1.80 19.11 11.95
CA PHE A 187 0.44 18.80 11.49
C PHE A 187 -0.12 20.06 10.83
N VAL A 188 -0.39 19.99 9.54
CA VAL A 188 -1.00 21.09 8.78
C VAL A 188 -2.38 21.37 9.39
N LYS A 189 -2.64 22.64 9.70
CA LYS A 189 -3.93 23.00 10.27
C LYS A 189 -5.03 22.82 9.21
N PRO A 190 -6.25 22.41 9.61
CA PRO A 190 -7.38 22.21 8.71
C PRO A 190 -7.62 23.31 7.66
N HIS A 191 -7.40 24.57 8.03
CA HIS A 191 -7.62 25.75 7.19
C HIS A 191 -6.42 26.13 6.31
N GLU A 192 -5.22 25.58 6.59
CA GLU A 192 -4.00 25.76 5.80
C GLU A 192 -3.79 24.63 4.79
N ILE A 193 -4.69 23.62 4.77
CA ILE A 193 -4.64 22.53 3.78
C ILE A 193 -5.06 23.10 2.44
N ASP A 194 -4.13 23.12 1.49
CA ASP A 194 -4.44 23.56 0.12
C ASP A 194 -5.28 22.49 -0.60
N LEU A 195 -6.55 22.83 -0.87
CA LEU A 195 -7.48 21.98 -1.62
C LEU A 195 -7.74 22.49 -3.05
N VAL A 196 -7.12 23.60 -3.44
CA VAL A 196 -7.49 24.35 -4.66
C VAL A 196 -6.33 24.43 -5.64
N TRP A 197 -5.07 24.50 -5.20
CA TRP A 197 -3.95 24.82 -6.08
C TRP A 197 -3.55 23.70 -7.06
N ASP A 198 -3.37 22.46 -6.59
CA ASP A 198 -3.01 21.34 -7.47
C ASP A 198 -4.22 20.69 -8.16
N ARG A 199 -5.43 21.02 -7.70
CA ARG A 199 -6.68 20.45 -8.20
C ARG A 199 -6.87 20.67 -9.71
N PRO A 200 -6.68 21.87 -10.29
CA PRO A 200 -6.81 22.08 -11.73
C PRO A 200 -5.82 21.26 -12.57
N TYR A 201 -4.59 21.06 -12.09
CA TYR A 201 -3.59 20.27 -12.82
C TYR A 201 -3.94 18.77 -12.79
N VAL A 202 -4.38 18.28 -11.63
CA VAL A 202 -4.83 16.89 -11.46
C VAL A 202 -6.11 16.65 -12.25
N ASP A 203 -7.13 17.51 -12.10
CA ASP A 203 -8.40 17.43 -12.83
C ASP A 203 -8.17 17.51 -14.36
N ALA A 204 -7.24 18.36 -14.84
CA ALA A 204 -6.89 18.43 -16.26
C ALA A 204 -6.15 17.18 -16.76
N SER A 205 -5.25 16.63 -15.94
CA SER A 205 -4.57 15.36 -16.24
C SER A 205 -5.58 14.20 -16.28
N GLU A 206 -6.55 14.17 -15.35
CA GLU A 206 -7.60 13.16 -15.31
C GLU A 206 -8.58 13.27 -16.48
N ALA A 207 -8.96 14.50 -16.85
CA ALA A 207 -9.81 14.75 -18.03
C ALA A 207 -9.16 14.27 -19.33
N SER A 208 -7.83 14.32 -19.43
CA SER A 208 -7.09 13.84 -20.61
C SER A 208 -7.26 12.34 -20.88
N PHE A 209 -7.58 11.53 -19.86
CA PHE A 209 -7.83 10.09 -20.02
C PHE A 209 -9.25 9.76 -20.51
N THR A 210 -10.18 10.72 -20.46
CA THR A 210 -11.60 10.51 -20.81
C THR A 210 -11.99 11.04 -22.19
N ALA A 211 -11.11 11.82 -22.84
CA ALA A 211 -11.32 12.19 -24.24
C ALA A 211 -11.01 10.98 -25.15
N PRO A 212 -11.89 10.61 -26.09
CA PRO A 212 -11.52 9.68 -27.15
C PRO A 212 -10.32 10.27 -27.91
N PRO A 213 -9.32 9.46 -28.30
CA PRO A 213 -8.14 9.97 -28.99
C PRO A 213 -8.59 10.69 -30.26
N VAL A 214 -8.34 12.00 -30.30
CA VAL A 214 -8.54 12.83 -31.48
C VAL A 214 -7.46 12.47 -32.49
N GLY A 215 -7.84 11.59 -33.42
CA GLY A 215 -7.28 11.50 -34.76
C GLY A 215 -8.22 12.18 -35.74
#